data_AF-A0A4U5LUY1-F1
#
_entry.id   AF-A0A4U5LUY1-F1
#
_cell.length_a   1.000
_cell.length_b   1.000
_cell.length_c   1.000
_cell.angle_alpha   90.00
_cell.angle_beta   90.00
_cell.angle_gamma   90.00
#
_symmetry.space_group_name_H-M   'P 1'
#
loop_
_entity.id
_entity.type
_entity.pdbx_description
1 polymer ?
#
loop_
_entity_poly.entity_id
_entity_poly.type
_entity_poly.pdbx_seq_one_letter_code
_entity_poly.pdbx_strand_id
1 'polypeptide(L)'
;MAHLLTVVTFLFALCTLLLARGGRYVTDARKCNPSGGKWSYVGQQCVCYNHYTGDRCDQVTRCLHGQLHNGICLCNYGWHGDLCNRIFCFYGYAVRNDTACECQHKIAGMTTTSVTSKASSARSSTTSNTSWTVYRISRSSSSLP
;
A
#
# COMPACT_ATOMS: atom_id res chain seq x y z
N MET A 1 -39.46 -40.12 28.83
CA MET A 1 -38.46 -40.16 27.74
C MET A 1 -38.36 -38.85 26.96
N ALA A 2 -39.47 -38.15 26.67
CA ALA A 2 -39.47 -36.87 25.92
C ALA A 2 -38.69 -35.72 26.60
N HIS A 3 -38.73 -35.60 27.92
CA HIS A 3 -38.00 -34.55 28.66
C HIS A 3 -36.47 -34.70 28.65
N LEU A 4 -35.96 -35.91 28.44
CA LEU A 4 -34.52 -36.14 28.36
C LEU A 4 -33.97 -35.68 27.00
N LEU A 5 -34.73 -35.94 25.93
CA LEU A 5 -34.40 -35.52 24.57
C LEU A 5 -34.39 -33.99 24.42
N THR A 6 -35.35 -33.28 25.03
CA THR A 6 -35.39 -31.82 24.99
C THR A 6 -34.18 -31.20 25.70
N VAL A 7 -33.82 -31.69 26.89
CA VAL A 7 -32.65 -31.19 27.63
C VAL A 7 -31.36 -31.40 26.83
N VAL A 8 -31.19 -32.58 26.20
CA VAL A 8 -30.01 -32.87 25.37
C VAL A 8 -29.93 -31.92 24.18
N THR A 9 -31.05 -31.65 23.50
CA THR A 9 -31.07 -30.72 22.34
C THR A 9 -30.76 -29.28 22.75
N PHE A 10 -31.24 -28.81 23.90
CA PHE A 10 -30.94 -27.48 24.41
C PHE A 10 -29.46 -27.34 24.78
N LEU A 11 -28.87 -28.34 25.44
CA LEU A 11 -27.44 -28.34 25.78
C LEU A 11 -26.57 -28.34 24.53
N PHE A 12 -26.93 -29.12 23.51
CA PHE A 12 -26.22 -29.11 22.22
C PHE A 12 -26.32 -27.74 21.54
N ALA A 13 -27.51 -27.14 21.49
CA ALA A 13 -27.73 -25.83 20.91
C ALA A 13 -26.92 -24.74 21.64
N LEU A 14 -26.92 -24.73 22.98
CA LEU A 14 -26.11 -23.81 23.79
C LEU A 14 -24.61 -23.99 23.54
N CYS A 15 -24.15 -25.23 23.46
CA CYS A 15 -22.76 -25.55 23.17
C CYS A 15 -22.35 -25.03 21.78
N THR A 16 -23.18 -25.27 20.74
CA THR A 16 -22.90 -24.76 19.39
C THR A 16 -22.93 -23.23 19.32
N LEU A 17 -23.81 -22.56 20.06
CA LEU A 17 -23.85 -21.09 20.15
C LEU A 17 -22.64 -20.50 20.88
N LEU A 18 -22.13 -21.19 21.91
CA LEU A 18 -20.92 -20.79 22.62
C LEU A 18 -19.67 -20.97 21.73
N LEU A 19 -19.60 -22.05 20.95
CA LEU A 19 -18.49 -22.30 20.01
C LEU A 19 -18.56 -21.43 18.75
N ALA A 20 -19.77 -21.06 18.30
CA ALA A 20 -19.97 -20.17 17.15
C ALA A 20 -19.61 -18.70 17.46
N ARG A 21 -19.46 -18.33 18.74
CA ARG A 21 -19.01 -17.01 19.19
C ARG A 21 -17.49 -16.82 19.13
N GLY A 22 -16.76 -17.74 18.51
CA GLY A 22 -15.38 -17.48 18.09
C GLY A 22 -15.37 -16.38 17.03
N GLY A 23 -15.22 -15.12 17.47
CA GLY A 23 -14.96 -14.01 16.56
C GLY A 23 -13.78 -14.35 15.65
N ARG A 24 -13.76 -13.85 14.43
CA ARG A 24 -12.64 -14.05 13.49
C ARG A 24 -11.42 -13.25 13.94
N TYR A 25 -10.84 -13.57 15.09
CA TYR A 25 -9.59 -12.97 15.53
C TYR A 25 -8.44 -13.58 14.73
N VAL A 26 -7.53 -12.73 14.26
CA VAL A 26 -6.28 -13.19 13.64
C VAL A 26 -5.49 -13.92 14.71
N THR A 27 -5.18 -15.20 14.52
CA THR A 27 -4.43 -16.01 15.49
C THR A 27 -2.96 -16.23 15.11
N ASP A 28 -2.55 -15.79 13.93
CA ASP A 28 -1.19 -15.98 13.41
C ASP A 28 -0.55 -14.61 13.12
N ALA A 29 0.54 -14.32 13.82
CA ALA A 29 1.31 -13.09 13.66
C ALA A 29 1.79 -12.86 12.21
N ARG A 30 2.02 -13.93 11.44
CA ARG A 30 2.46 -13.86 10.03
C ARG A 30 1.38 -13.32 9.10
N LYS A 31 0.12 -13.26 9.57
CA LYS A 31 -0.99 -12.73 8.78
C LYS A 31 -1.05 -11.21 8.80
N CYS A 32 -0.36 -10.52 9.71
CA CYS A 32 -0.29 -9.06 9.68
C CYS A 32 0.52 -8.58 8.48
N ASN A 33 0.08 -7.51 7.81
CA ASN A 33 0.87 -6.81 6.82
C ASN A 33 2.12 -6.20 7.49
N PRO A 34 3.34 -6.62 7.14
CA PRO A 34 4.56 -6.09 7.75
C PRO A 34 4.82 -4.62 7.37
N SER A 35 4.29 -4.15 6.23
CA SER A 35 4.37 -2.74 5.82
C SER A 35 3.38 -1.86 6.59
N GLY A 36 2.27 -2.46 7.03
CA GLY A 36 1.11 -1.76 7.57
C GLY A 36 0.96 -1.83 9.08
N GLY A 37 1.66 -2.71 9.79
CA GLY A 37 1.51 -2.85 11.24
C GLY A 37 2.49 -3.82 11.88
N LYS A 38 2.26 -4.11 13.16
CA LYS A 38 2.97 -5.16 13.92
C LYS A 38 2.01 -6.01 14.74
N TRP A 39 2.38 -7.25 14.99
CA TRP A 39 1.65 -8.13 15.89
C TRP A 39 1.85 -7.72 17.36
N SER A 40 0.76 -7.65 18.13
CA SER A 40 0.79 -7.48 19.58
C SER A 40 0.48 -8.80 20.28
N TYR A 41 1.45 -9.34 21.02
CA TYR A 41 1.28 -10.57 21.79
C TYR A 41 0.33 -10.40 22.98
N VAL A 42 0.23 -9.19 23.56
CA VAL A 42 -0.66 -8.90 24.68
C VAL A 42 -2.12 -8.86 24.23
N GLY A 43 -2.38 -8.21 23.09
CA GLY A 43 -3.73 -8.07 22.54
C GLY A 43 -4.15 -9.17 21.58
N GLN A 44 -3.24 -10.09 21.22
CA GLN A 44 -3.43 -11.13 20.20
C GLN A 44 -4.06 -10.57 18.90
N GLN A 45 -3.56 -9.42 18.45
CA GLN A 45 -4.08 -8.71 17.28
C GLN A 45 -2.98 -7.93 16.55
N CYS A 46 -3.23 -7.60 15.28
CA CYS A 46 -2.39 -6.69 14.52
C CYS A 46 -2.67 -5.24 14.95
N VAL A 47 -1.61 -4.50 15.28
CA VAL A 47 -1.66 -3.06 15.54
C VAL A 47 -1.18 -2.34 14.29
N CYS A 48 -2.08 -1.62 13.65
CA CYS A 48 -1.81 -0.94 12.38
C CYS A 48 -1.15 0.43 12.58
N TYR A 49 -0.28 0.79 11.65
CA TYR A 49 0.38 2.07 11.59
C TYR A 49 -0.43 3.07 10.76
N ASN A 50 -0.45 4.34 11.17
CA ASN A 50 -0.91 5.49 10.38
C ASN A 50 -2.22 5.25 9.61
N HIS A 51 -2.12 5.09 8.29
CA HIS A 51 -3.23 5.00 7.36
C HIS A 51 -3.63 3.55 7.03
N TYR A 52 -3.12 2.55 7.74
CA TYR A 52 -3.52 1.15 7.57
C TYR A 52 -4.64 0.78 8.54
N THR A 53 -5.49 -0.17 8.13
CA THR A 53 -6.67 -0.61 8.88
C THR A 53 -7.03 -2.07 8.56
N GLY A 54 -8.07 -2.58 9.22
CA GLY A 54 -8.48 -3.99 9.19
C GLY A 54 -7.72 -4.87 10.18
N ASP A 55 -8.25 -6.06 10.45
CA ASP A 55 -7.69 -7.01 11.44
C ASP A 55 -6.26 -7.44 11.10
N ARG A 56 -5.86 -7.29 9.84
CA ARG A 56 -4.54 -7.67 9.30
C ARG A 56 -3.70 -6.48 8.84
N CYS A 57 -4.17 -5.24 9.01
CA CYS A 57 -3.51 -4.04 8.49
C CYS A 57 -3.24 -4.08 6.98
N ASP A 58 -4.08 -4.79 6.24
CA ASP A 58 -4.02 -4.99 4.80
C ASP A 58 -4.86 -3.98 4.02
N GLN A 59 -5.75 -3.27 4.71
CA GLN A 59 -6.53 -2.18 4.14
C GLN A 59 -5.89 -0.84 4.45
N VAL A 60 -6.18 0.16 3.62
CA VAL A 60 -5.69 1.52 3.76
C VAL A 60 -6.85 2.51 3.77
N THR A 61 -6.69 3.60 4.51
CA THR A 61 -7.70 4.67 4.66
C THR A 61 -7.39 5.88 3.77
N ARG A 62 -6.18 5.97 3.23
CA ARG A 62 -5.73 7.12 2.43
C ARG A 62 -4.62 6.73 1.47
N CYS A 63 -4.65 7.32 0.28
CA CYS A 63 -3.61 7.20 -0.74
C CYS A 63 -2.87 8.53 -0.90
N LEU A 64 -1.54 8.49 -1.13
CA LEU A 64 -0.78 9.70 -1.43
C LEU A 64 -0.88 10.09 -2.91
N HIS A 65 -0.70 9.12 -3.81
CA HIS A 65 -0.71 9.31 -5.27
C HIS A 65 -1.59 8.28 -5.99
N GLY A 66 -2.89 8.34 -5.75
CA GLY A 66 -3.85 7.42 -6.35
C GLY A 66 -5.26 7.66 -5.83
N GLN A 67 -6.15 6.72 -6.13
CA GLN A 67 -7.52 6.72 -5.63
C GLN A 67 -7.76 5.54 -4.70
N LEU A 68 -8.48 5.78 -3.62
CA LEU A 68 -8.86 4.72 -2.68
C LEU A 68 -10.07 3.96 -3.23
N HIS A 69 -9.93 2.65 -3.38
CA HIS A 69 -10.99 1.78 -3.84
C HIS A 69 -11.08 0.55 -2.93
N ASN A 70 -12.19 0.40 -2.20
CA ASN A 70 -12.45 -0.73 -1.30
C ASN A 70 -11.30 -1.03 -0.31
N GLY A 71 -10.70 0.01 0.27
CA GLY A 71 -9.61 -0.15 1.23
C GLY A 71 -8.26 -0.48 0.59
N ILE A 72 -8.12 -0.36 -0.73
CA ILE A 72 -6.85 -0.53 -1.47
C ILE A 72 -6.59 0.72 -2.31
N CYS A 73 -5.34 1.14 -2.44
CA CYS A 73 -4.98 2.25 -3.31
C CYS A 73 -4.74 1.80 -4.75
N LEU A 74 -5.50 2.37 -5.68
CA LEU A 74 -5.23 2.32 -7.11
C LEU A 74 -4.25 3.45 -7.46
N CYS A 75 -2.98 3.11 -7.63
CA CYS A 75 -1.93 4.09 -7.84
C CYS A 75 -1.97 4.72 -9.24
N ASN A 76 -1.65 6.01 -9.28
CA ASN A 76 -1.44 6.72 -10.54
C ASN A 76 -0.20 6.18 -11.26
N TYR A 77 -0.12 6.40 -12.57
CA TYR A 77 1.02 5.98 -13.39
C TYR A 77 2.36 6.45 -12.79
N GLY A 78 3.32 5.54 -12.67
CA GLY A 78 4.64 5.81 -12.09
C GLY A 78 4.70 5.76 -10.56
N TRP A 79 3.62 5.39 -9.86
CA TRP A 79 3.60 5.19 -8.41
C TRP A 79 3.19 3.77 -8.03
N HIS A 80 3.71 3.27 -6.92
CA HIS A 80 3.39 1.94 -6.39
C HIS A 80 3.50 1.87 -4.86
N GLY A 81 3.16 0.70 -4.31
CA GLY A 81 3.08 0.43 -2.87
C GLY A 81 1.68 0.65 -2.31
N ASP A 82 1.43 0.14 -1.11
CA ASP A 82 0.08 0.07 -0.49
C ASP A 82 -0.56 1.47 -0.35
N LEU A 83 0.24 2.53 -0.17
CA LEU A 83 -0.21 3.91 -0.07
C LEU A 83 0.16 4.78 -1.29
N CYS A 84 0.69 4.17 -2.36
CA CYS A 84 1.24 4.87 -3.53
C CYS A 84 2.30 5.91 -3.17
N ASN A 85 3.19 5.57 -2.24
CA ASN A 85 4.23 6.44 -1.72
C ASN A 85 5.62 6.20 -2.33
N ARG A 86 5.75 5.17 -3.19
CA ARG A 86 7.01 4.84 -3.88
C ARG A 86 6.88 5.08 -5.37
N ILE A 87 7.95 5.59 -5.97
CA ILE A 87 8.06 5.85 -7.41
C ILE A 87 8.51 4.60 -8.15
N PHE A 88 7.88 4.31 -9.28
CA PHE A 88 8.34 3.26 -10.19
C PHE A 88 9.21 3.88 -11.29
N CYS A 89 10.47 3.47 -11.37
CA CYS A 89 11.42 3.96 -12.36
C CYS A 89 11.56 2.95 -13.51
N PHE A 90 11.17 3.34 -14.73
CA PHE A 90 11.27 2.46 -15.91
C PHE A 90 12.70 2.32 -16.45
N TYR A 91 13.48 3.41 -16.43
CA TYR A 91 14.83 3.49 -17.02
C TYR A 91 15.85 4.04 -16.02
N GLY A 92 15.90 3.46 -14.83
CA GLY A 92 16.76 3.91 -13.74
C GLY A 92 16.48 3.17 -12.44
N TYR A 93 17.09 3.64 -11.36
CA TYR A 93 16.81 3.17 -10.01
C TYR A 93 16.17 4.27 -9.17
N ALA A 94 15.36 3.84 -8.21
CA ALA A 94 14.73 4.74 -7.26
C ALA A 94 15.78 5.23 -6.25
N VAL A 95 15.77 6.54 -5.97
CA VAL A 95 16.68 7.20 -5.04
C VAL A 95 15.91 8.05 -4.05
N ARG A 96 16.56 8.35 -2.92
CA ARG A 96 15.99 9.16 -1.83
C ARG A 96 14.66 8.60 -1.31
N ASN A 97 14.69 7.38 -0.77
CA ASN A 97 13.51 6.68 -0.24
C ASN A 97 12.39 6.51 -1.28
N ASP A 98 12.76 6.14 -2.51
CA ASP A 98 11.83 5.91 -3.61
C ASP A 98 10.94 7.11 -3.96
N THR A 99 11.46 8.33 -3.83
CA THR A 99 10.72 9.56 -4.19
C THR A 99 11.26 10.25 -5.46
N ALA A 100 12.37 9.79 -5.99
CA ALA A 100 12.94 10.28 -7.24
C ALA A 100 13.60 9.14 -8.03
N CYS A 101 13.77 9.32 -9.33
CA CYS A 101 14.46 8.37 -10.20
C CYS A 101 15.79 8.94 -10.66
N GLU A 102 16.83 8.11 -10.61
CA GLU A 102 18.14 8.38 -11.20
C GLU A 102 18.38 7.42 -12.37
N CYS A 103 18.64 7.98 -13.56
CA CYS A 103 18.86 7.20 -14.77
C CYS A 103 20.33 6.76 -14.87
N GLN A 104 20.60 5.47 -15.06
CA GLN A 104 21.97 4.92 -15.21
C GLN A 104 22.66 5.34 -16.52
N HIS A 105 21.89 5.74 -17.54
CA HIS A 105 22.40 6.22 -18.81
C HIS A 105 21.60 7.45 -19.27
N LYS A 106 22.19 8.25 -20.18
CA LYS A 106 21.59 9.46 -20.80
C LYS A 106 20.38 9.14 -21.69
N ILE A 107 19.43 8.36 -21.21
CA ILE A 107 18.18 8.02 -21.86
C ILE A 107 17.08 8.40 -20.89
N ALA A 108 16.73 9.68 -20.90
CA ALA A 108 15.53 10.16 -20.24
C ALA A 108 14.35 9.87 -21.16
N GLY A 109 13.55 8.86 -20.80
CA GLY A 109 12.31 8.53 -21.48
C GLY A 109 11.20 8.37 -20.45
N MET A 110 10.49 9.46 -20.16
CA MET A 110 9.26 9.44 -19.36
C MET A 110 8.09 9.48 -20.35
N THR A 111 7.74 8.31 -20.88
CA THR A 111 6.84 8.12 -22.04
C THR A 111 7.36 8.75 -23.34
N THR A 112 7.26 8.02 -24.44
CA THR A 112 7.71 8.46 -25.76
C THR A 112 7.00 9.75 -26.18
N THR A 113 7.72 10.88 -26.16
CA THR A 113 7.74 11.88 -27.25
C THR A 113 8.99 12.76 -27.12
N SER A 114 9.71 12.86 -28.23
CA SER A 114 10.82 13.79 -28.53
C SER A 114 12.16 13.62 -27.80
N VAL A 115 13.11 13.04 -28.55
CA VAL A 115 14.51 13.47 -28.53
C VAL A 115 14.54 14.97 -28.72
N THR A 116 14.85 15.74 -27.68
CA THR A 116 15.64 16.98 -27.80
C THR A 116 15.95 17.53 -26.42
N SER A 117 17.18 18.02 -26.31
CA SER A 117 17.84 18.66 -25.19
C SER A 117 17.18 19.95 -24.69
N LYS A 118 15.87 19.97 -24.40
CA LYS A 118 15.22 21.16 -23.82
C LYS A 118 14.29 20.82 -22.66
N ALA A 119 14.74 21.31 -21.51
CA ALA A 119 14.02 21.43 -20.26
C ALA A 119 12.62 22.02 -20.45
N SER A 120 11.61 21.22 -20.18
CA SER A 120 10.27 21.71 -19.85
C SER A 120 10.05 21.51 -18.34
N SER A 121 10.40 22.57 -17.61
CA SER A 121 9.81 22.94 -16.32
C SER A 121 9.82 21.91 -15.18
N ALA A 122 11.00 21.47 -14.76
CA ALA A 122 11.22 21.05 -13.38
C ALA A 122 12.48 21.77 -12.87
N ARG A 123 12.33 22.51 -11.76
CA ARG A 123 13.38 23.35 -11.16
C ARG A 123 14.68 22.56 -11.01
N SER A 124 15.61 22.78 -11.94
CA SER A 124 16.94 22.20 -11.96
C SER A 124 17.74 22.83 -10.83
N SER A 125 17.92 22.09 -9.73
CA SER A 125 18.98 22.41 -8.78
C SER A 125 20.28 21.87 -9.36
N THR A 126 20.87 22.64 -10.28
CA THR A 126 22.19 22.38 -10.82
C THR A 126 23.21 22.74 -9.75
N THR A 127 23.79 21.73 -9.09
CA THR A 127 25.08 21.91 -8.42
C THR A 127 26.00 20.74 -8.75
N SER A 128 26.93 21.06 -9.65
CA SER A 128 28.30 20.53 -9.77
C SER A 128 28.56 19.03 -10.03
N ASN A 129 29.03 18.78 -11.27
CA ASN A 129 30.17 17.94 -11.66
C ASN A 129 30.17 16.41 -11.56
N THR A 130 29.03 15.76 -11.44
CA THR A 130 28.81 14.41 -12.02
C THR A 130 27.39 14.39 -12.58
N SER A 131 27.24 14.19 -13.90
CA SER A 131 25.98 14.46 -14.62
C SER A 131 24.94 13.36 -14.35
N TRP A 132 24.29 13.45 -13.19
CA TRP A 132 23.13 12.65 -12.82
C TRP A 132 21.93 13.60 -12.66
N THR A 133 20.96 13.49 -13.57
CA THR A 133 19.73 14.29 -13.49
C THR A 133 18.73 13.56 -12.61
N VAL A 134 18.42 14.13 -11.44
CA VAL A 134 17.38 13.64 -10.54
C VAL A 134 16.04 14.19 -11.01
N TYR A 135 15.18 13.32 -11.56
CA TYR A 135 13.84 13.71 -11.98
C TYR A 135 12.86 13.51 -10.83
N ARG A 136 12.01 14.52 -10.56
CA ARG A 136 10.84 14.41 -9.68
C ARG A 136 9.58 14.35 -10.55
N ILE A 137 8.69 13.41 -10.27
CA ILE A 137 7.37 13.36 -10.91
C ILE A 137 6.50 14.47 -10.32
N SER A 138 6.43 15.62 -10.99
CA SER A 138 5.36 16.59 -10.76
C SER A 138 4.07 16.11 -11.41
N ARG A 139 2.95 16.18 -10.67
CA ARG A 139 1.60 15.84 -11.16
C ARG A 139 1.35 16.47 -12.54
N SER A 140 1.24 15.66 -13.58
CA SER A 140 0.52 16.05 -14.79
C SER A 140 -0.97 15.85 -14.52
N SER A 141 -1.59 16.86 -13.92
CA SER A 141 -3.05 17.00 -13.99
C SER A 141 -3.44 17.22 -15.46
N SER A 142 -4.15 16.24 -16.01
CA SER A 142 -5.23 16.38 -16.99
C SER A 142 -5.03 17.32 -18.18
N SER A 143 -4.86 16.73 -19.37
CA SER A 143 -5.71 16.98 -20.54
C SER A 143 -5.19 16.17 -21.71
N LEU A 144 -5.91 15.13 -22.12
CA LEU A 144 -5.84 14.61 -23.48
C LEU A 144 -7.23 14.84 -24.12
N PRO A 145 -7.28 15.39 -25.34
CA PRO A 145 -8.51 15.71 -26.07
C PRO A 145 -9.29 14.48 -26.51
#